data_AF-A0A952Z5X1-F1
#
_entry.id   AF-A0A952Z5X1-F1
#
_cell.length_a   1.000
_cell.length_b   1.000
_cell.length_c   1.000
_cell.angle_alpha   90.00
_cell.angle_beta   90.00
_cell.angle_gamma   90.00
#
_symmetry.space_group_name_H-M   'P 1'
#
loop_
_entity.id
_entity.type
_entity.pdbx_description
1 polymer ?
#
loop_
_entity_poly.entity_id
_entity_poly.type
_entity_poly.pdbx_seq_one_letter_code
_entity_poly.pdbx_strand_id
1 'polypeptide(L)'
;MHNNIRLLLQLVQQKSDISFLLQQGLTYTQISALFEKAVRQDWLKFYDDSFHLTDLGKQVLQEETSNKTMGHQSMWISADERFVIPQIDIDDIFLPKKKDSYFS
;
A
#
# COMPACT_ATOMS: atom_id res chain seq x y z
N MET A 1 -6.21 -10.47 -4.32
CA MET A 1 -7.31 -10.08 -3.39
C MET A 1 -6.99 -8.72 -2.77
N HIS A 2 -8.00 -7.91 -2.42
CA HIS A 2 -7.85 -6.50 -2.01
C HIS A 2 -6.93 -6.33 -0.78
N ASN A 3 -5.86 -5.55 -0.91
CA ASN A 3 -4.85 -5.26 0.12
C ASN A 3 -5.44 -4.93 1.52
N ASN A 4 -6.61 -4.30 1.53
CA ASN A 4 -7.31 -3.85 2.74
C ASN A 4 -7.76 -5.01 3.64
N ILE A 5 -8.11 -6.19 3.08
CA ILE A 5 -8.50 -7.34 3.90
C ILE A 5 -7.30 -7.91 4.66
N ARG A 6 -6.13 -7.90 4.04
CA ARG A 6 -4.89 -8.35 4.68
C ARG A 6 -4.52 -7.42 5.82
N LEU A 7 -4.60 -6.11 5.59
CA LEU A 7 -4.36 -5.12 6.64
C LEU A 7 -5.31 -5.34 7.81
N LEU A 8 -6.59 -5.58 7.55
CA LEU A 8 -7.56 -5.92 8.60
C LEU A 8 -7.14 -7.17 9.39
N LEU A 9 -6.83 -8.27 8.70
CA LEU A 9 -6.42 -9.51 9.36
C LEU A 9 -5.12 -9.32 10.17
N GLN A 10 -4.14 -8.57 9.67
CA GLN A 10 -2.92 -8.25 10.41
C GLN A 10 -3.19 -7.41 11.66
N LEU A 11 -4.10 -6.44 11.59
CA LEU A 11 -4.48 -5.63 12.76
C LEU A 11 -5.14 -6.49 13.83
N VAL A 12 -6.05 -7.39 13.43
CA VAL A 12 -6.68 -8.33 14.36
C VAL A 12 -5.64 -9.28 14.97
N GLN A 13 -4.65 -9.73 14.19
CA GLN A 13 -3.54 -10.55 14.70
C GLN A 13 -2.72 -9.83 15.77
N GLN A 14 -2.45 -8.55 15.54
CA GLN A 14 -1.64 -7.72 16.43
C GLN A 14 -2.46 -7.09 17.57
N LYS A 15 -3.77 -7.37 17.66
CA LYS A 15 -4.71 -6.71 18.57
C LYS A 15 -4.62 -5.18 18.49
N SER A 16 -4.44 -4.66 17.28
CA SER A 16 -4.25 -3.25 17.00
C SER A 16 -5.56 -2.56 16.66
N ASP A 17 -5.61 -1.25 16.86
CA ASP A 17 -6.81 -0.43 16.70
C ASP A 17 -7.15 -0.22 15.20
N ILE A 18 -8.45 -0.18 14.88
CA ILE A 18 -8.98 0.14 13.55
C ILE A 18 -8.61 1.56 13.09
N SER A 19 -8.13 2.41 14.01
CA SER A 19 -7.58 3.75 13.75
C SER A 19 -6.54 3.76 12.62
N PHE A 20 -5.75 2.68 12.47
CA PHE A 20 -4.82 2.56 11.35
C PHE A 20 -5.54 2.49 9.99
N LEU A 21 -6.67 1.80 9.89
CA LEU A 21 -7.46 1.72 8.66
C LEU A 21 -8.09 3.08 8.32
N LEU A 22 -8.53 3.83 9.33
CA LEU A 22 -9.04 5.18 9.16
C LEU A 22 -7.97 6.13 8.61
N GLN A 23 -6.72 6.02 9.10
CA GLN A 23 -5.59 6.78 8.58
C GLN A 23 -5.23 6.43 7.13
N GLN A 24 -5.52 5.21 6.68
CA GLN A 24 -5.39 4.80 5.27
C GLN A 24 -6.54 5.32 4.39
N GLY A 25 -7.44 6.14 4.93
CA GLY A 25 -8.56 6.74 4.19
C GLY A 25 -9.78 5.84 4.05
N LEU A 26 -9.85 4.71 4.78
CA LEU A 26 -11.04 3.87 4.80
C LEU A 26 -12.12 4.53 5.67
N THR A 27 -13.36 4.48 5.21
CA THR A 27 -14.50 4.91 6.01
C THR A 27 -14.95 3.81 6.96
N TYR A 28 -15.64 4.18 8.05
CA TYR A 28 -16.22 3.20 8.98
C TYR A 28 -17.10 2.17 8.27
N THR A 29 -17.93 2.60 7.30
CA THR A 29 -18.77 1.69 6.51
C THR A 29 -17.94 0.66 5.73
N GLN A 30 -16.82 1.08 5.15
CA GLN A 30 -15.92 0.18 4.42
C GLN A 30 -15.23 -0.80 5.38
N ILE A 31 -14.80 -0.33 6.56
CA ILE A 31 -14.20 -1.17 7.59
C ILE A 31 -15.22 -2.23 8.07
N SER A 32 -16.45 -1.83 8.37
CA SER A 32 -17.54 -2.76 8.73
C SER A 32 -17.78 -3.80 7.64
N ALA A 33 -17.83 -3.39 6.37
CA ALA A 33 -17.99 -4.32 5.25
C ALA A 33 -16.81 -5.31 5.14
N LEU A 34 -15.59 -4.88 5.47
CA LEU A 34 -14.42 -5.77 5.50
C LEU A 34 -14.52 -6.79 6.65
N PHE A 35 -14.96 -6.36 7.83
CA PHE A 35 -15.20 -7.26 8.96
C PHE A 35 -16.30 -8.27 8.64
N GLU A 36 -17.45 -7.83 8.13
CA GLU A 36 -18.54 -8.72 7.71
C GLU A 36 -18.08 -9.75 6.68
N LYS A 37 -17.29 -9.30 5.70
CA LYS A 37 -16.72 -10.19 4.69
C LYS A 37 -15.77 -11.20 5.33
N ALA A 38 -14.89 -10.78 6.22
CA ALA A 38 -13.93 -11.66 6.89
C ALA A 38 -14.62 -12.69 7.79
N VAL A 39 -15.70 -12.30 8.47
CA VAL A 39 -16.54 -13.22 9.27
C VAL A 39 -17.29 -14.20 8.37
N ARG A 40 -17.89 -13.72 7.27
CA ARG A 40 -18.60 -14.58 6.30
C ARG A 40 -17.70 -15.64 5.66
N GLN A 41 -16.41 -15.33 5.49
CA GLN A 41 -15.41 -16.23 4.94
C GLN A 41 -14.75 -17.11 6.02
N ASP A 42 -15.22 -17.07 7.26
CA ASP A 42 -14.66 -17.78 8.42
C ASP A 42 -13.18 -17.48 8.66
N TRP A 43 -12.70 -16.28 8.28
CA TRP A 43 -11.34 -15.80 8.57
C TRP A 43 -11.26 -15.15 9.96
N LEU A 44 -12.37 -14.59 10.41
CA LEU A 44 -12.53 -14.00 11.74
C LEU A 44 -13.71 -14.63 12.47
N LYS A 45 -13.53 -14.86 13.77
CA LYS A 45 -14.62 -15.21 14.70
C LYS A 45 -14.72 -14.15 15.78
N PHE A 46 -15.96 -13.82 16.14
CA PHE A 46 -16.24 -12.93 17.25
C PHE A 46 -16.52 -13.78 18.50
N TYR A 47 -15.69 -13.64 19.53
CA TYR A 47 -15.85 -14.30 20.82
C TYR A 47 -15.23 -13.42 21.90
N ASP A 48 -15.79 -13.42 23.11
CA ASP A 48 -15.29 -12.62 24.24
C ASP A 48 -15.14 -11.12 23.92
N ASP A 49 -16.18 -10.55 23.28
CA ASP A 49 -16.27 -9.14 22.87
C ASP A 49 -15.13 -8.67 21.95
N SER A 50 -14.43 -9.60 21.31
CA SER A 50 -13.32 -9.28 20.42
C SER A 50 -13.26 -10.19 19.19
N PHE A 51 -12.65 -9.67 18.12
CA PHE A 51 -12.42 -10.45 16.91
C PHE A 51 -11.11 -11.24 17.03
N HIS A 52 -11.18 -12.52 16.70
CA HIS A 52 -10.05 -13.43 16.67
C HIS A 52 -9.89 -14.03 15.29
N LEU A 53 -8.63 -14.19 14.86
CA LEU A 53 -8.30 -14.95 13.66
C LEU A 53 -8.56 -16.43 13.86
N THR A 54 -9.26 -17.02 12.89
CA THR A 54 -9.36 -18.47 12.76
C THR A 54 -8.08 -19.04 12.16
N ASP A 55 -7.93 -20.36 12.19
CA ASP A 55 -6.79 -21.02 11.56
C ASP A 55 -6.79 -20.85 10.04
N LEU A 56 -7.98 -20.77 9.41
CA LEU A 56 -8.15 -20.39 8.01
C LEU A 56 -7.65 -18.96 7.74
N GLY A 57 -8.03 -18.00 8.60
CA GLY A 57 -7.57 -16.61 8.47
C GLY A 57 -6.05 -16.48 8.60
N LYS A 58 -5.41 -17.28 9.47
CA LYS A 58 -3.95 -17.35 9.59
C LYS A 58 -3.30 -17.93 8.34
N GLN A 59 -3.87 -18.99 7.77
CA GLN A 59 -3.37 -19.59 6.52
C GLN A 59 -3.41 -18.59 5.37
N VAL A 60 -4.54 -17.89 5.19
CA VAL A 60 -4.67 -16.85 4.15
C VAL A 60 -3.61 -15.74 4.31
N LEU A 61 -3.30 -15.36 5.54
CA LEU A 61 -2.28 -14.35 5.84
C LEU A 61 -0.85 -14.87 5.53
N GLN A 62 -0.61 -16.16 5.75
CA GLN A 62 0.68 -16.82 5.53
C GLN A 62 0.93 -17.17 4.04
N GLU A 63 -0.07 -17.68 3.32
CA GLU A 63 0.03 -18.06 1.90
C GLU A 63 0.43 -16.88 1.02
N GLU A 64 -0.16 -15.71 1.26
CA GLU A 64 0.18 -14.47 0.54
C GLU A 64 1.56 -13.93 0.92
N THR A 65 2.08 -14.28 2.10
CA THR A 65 3.45 -13.93 2.51
C THR A 65 4.46 -14.81 1.79
N SER A 66 4.22 -16.12 1.72
CA SER A 66 5.05 -17.08 0.98
C SER A 66 5.07 -16.82 -0.53
N ASN A 67 3.93 -16.44 -1.12
CA ASN A 67 3.84 -16.07 -2.54
C ASN A 67 4.65 -14.79 -2.87
N LYS A 68 4.82 -13.86 -1.91
CA LYS A 68 5.70 -12.69 -2.08
C LYS A 68 7.17 -13.02 -1.93
N THR A 69 7.54 -14.05 -1.15
CA THR A 69 8.94 -14.47 -1.01
C THR A 69 9.42 -15.32 -2.19
N MET A 70 8.52 -16.05 -2.87
CA MET A 70 8.86 -16.92 -4.00
C MET A 70 8.68 -16.28 -5.39
N GLY A 71 7.89 -15.22 -5.51
CA GLY A 71 7.78 -14.45 -6.75
C GLY A 71 8.53 -13.14 -6.66
N HIS A 72 9.72 -13.05 -7.27
CA HIS A 72 10.45 -11.85 -7.73
C HIS A 72 11.98 -11.89 -7.45
N GLN A 73 12.66 -12.97 -7.86
CA GLN A 73 14.08 -12.84 -8.27
C GLN A 73 14.21 -12.55 -9.79
N SER A 74 13.13 -12.67 -10.57
CA SER A 74 13.14 -12.53 -12.04
C SER A 74 12.44 -11.28 -12.59
N MET A 75 11.95 -10.38 -11.73
CA MET A 75 11.38 -9.10 -12.15
C MET A 75 11.94 -7.99 -11.26
N TRP A 76 13.27 -7.87 -11.23
CA TRP A 76 13.87 -6.59 -10.87
C TRP A 76 13.59 -5.65 -12.04
N ILE A 77 12.86 -4.58 -11.77
CA ILE A 77 12.52 -3.52 -12.71
C ILE A 77 13.82 -3.09 -13.41
N SER A 78 13.96 -3.36 -14.71
CA SER A 78 14.97 -2.66 -15.50
C SER A 78 14.70 -1.18 -15.33
N ALA A 79 15.70 -0.43 -14.84
CA ALA A 79 15.58 1.02 -14.71
C ALA A 79 15.12 1.57 -16.07
N ASP A 80 13.98 2.24 -16.09
CA ASP A 80 13.49 2.91 -17.28
C ASP A 80 14.40 4.12 -17.51
N GLU A 81 15.41 3.98 -18.38
CA GLU A 81 16.43 4.99 -18.69
C GLU A 81 15.84 6.30 -19.27
N ARG A 82 14.51 6.34 -19.50
CA ARG A 82 13.80 7.48 -20.08
C ARG A 82 13.60 8.66 -19.13
N PHE A 83 13.92 8.52 -17.84
CA PHE A 83 13.78 9.60 -16.84
C PHE A 83 15.08 9.94 -16.12
N VAL A 84 16.24 9.76 -16.77
CA VAL A 84 17.47 10.37 -16.28
C VAL A 84 17.35 11.88 -16.47
N ILE A 85 16.98 12.59 -15.40
CA ILE A 85 17.18 14.04 -15.34
C ILE A 85 18.69 14.23 -15.30
N PRO A 86 19.33 14.83 -16.33
CA PRO A 86 20.75 15.13 -16.25
C PRO A 86 20.97 16.06 -15.05
N GLN A 87 21.93 15.70 -14.19
CA GLN A 87 22.41 16.62 -13.16
C GLN A 87 22.95 17.86 -13.87
N ILE A 88 22.29 18.98 -13.64
CA ILE A 88 22.75 20.30 -14.04
C ILE A 88 23.98 20.60 -13.19
N ASP A 89 25.14 20.76 -13.83
CA ASP A 89 26.37 21.18 -13.15
C ASP A 89 26.23 22.65 -12.74
N ILE A 90 26.90 23.06 -11.67
CA ILE A 90 26.78 24.43 -11.09
C ILE A 90 27.30 25.50 -12.07
N ASP A 91 28.02 25.09 -13.11
CA ASP A 91 28.54 25.94 -14.17
C ASP A 91 27.55 26.23 -15.33
N ASP A 92 26.33 25.68 -15.30
CA ASP A 92 25.29 26.03 -16.28
C ASP A 92 24.67 27.40 -15.96
N ILE A 93 25.41 28.46 -16.30
CA ILE A 93 24.92 29.84 -16.28
C ILE A 93 23.82 29.96 -17.35
N PHE A 94 22.57 29.95 -16.89
CA PHE A 94 21.41 30.25 -17.73
C PHE A 94 21.35 31.76 -18.02
N LEU A 95 21.95 32.19 -19.14
CA LEU A 95 21.74 33.54 -19.66
C LEU A 95 20.32 33.65 -20.26
N PRO A 96 19.49 34.60 -19.82
CA PRO A 96 18.23 34.87 -20.49
C PRO A 96 18.51 35.28 -21.93
N LYS A 97 17.97 34.53 -22.89
CA LYS A 97 18.01 34.92 -24.31
C LYS A 97 17.29 36.25 -24.43
N LYS A 98 18.04 37.33 -24.66
CA LYS A 98 17.46 38.62 -25.06
C LYS A 98 16.59 38.38 -26.29
N LYS A 99 15.29 38.56 -26.15
CA LYS A 99 14.41 38.85 -27.27
C LYS A 99 14.06 40.33 -27.21
N ASP A 100 14.66 41.03 -28.17
CA ASP A 100 14.15 42.20 -28.89
C ASP A 100 13.78 43.43 -28.08
N SER A 101 14.80 44.30 -27.98
CA SER A 101 14.66 45.75 -27.99
C SER A 101 13.68 46.22 -29.07
N TYR A 102 12.53 46.74 -28.65
CA TYR A 102 11.80 47.75 -29.41
C TYR A 102 11.77 49.03 -28.57
N PHE A 103 12.52 50.02 -29.05
CA PHE A 103 12.37 51.42 -28.65
C PHE A 103 10.97 51.90 -29.05
N SER A 104 10.31 52.63 -28.15
CA SER A 104 9.36 53.70 -28.46
C SER A 104 9.34 54.67 -27.29
#